data_AF-A0A3A8MPB4-F1
#
_entry.id   AF-A0A3A8MPB4-F1
#
_cell.length_a   1.000
_cell.length_b   1.000
_cell.length_c   1.000
_cell.angle_alpha   90.00
_cell.angle_beta   90.00
_cell.angle_gamma   90.00
#
_symmetry.space_group_name_H-M   'P 1'
#
loop_
_entity.id
_entity.type
_entity.pdbx_description
1 polymer ?
#
loop_
_entity_poly.entity_id
_entity_poly.type
_entity_poly.pdbx_seq_one_letter_code
_entity_poly.pdbx_strand_id
1 'polypeptide(L)'
;MTESGVAKNKLAVCERRLGPLLQSGVSIRALALGKGGAGVKMHNRYVLTEVGGLAVQTGLDQNARGTRQTDDLTVLSKEQHAARWSEFSPEGVVHRLISNQRFAGAPSGIR
;
A
#
# COMPACT_ATOMS: atom_id res chain seq x y z
N MET A 1 8.68 17.14 11.40
CA MET A 1 7.92 16.85 10.16
C MET A 1 6.52 16.40 10.57
N THR A 2 5.47 16.98 10.01
CA THR A 2 4.07 16.64 10.40
C THR A 2 3.63 15.31 9.78
N GLU A 3 2.64 14.65 10.37
CA GLU A 3 2.02 13.40 9.86
C GLU A 3 1.57 13.56 8.39
N SER A 4 0.93 14.69 8.07
CA SER A 4 0.54 15.02 6.70
C SER A 4 1.72 15.24 5.76
N GLY A 5 2.84 15.78 6.25
CA GLY A 5 4.06 15.95 5.47
C GLY A 5 4.71 14.60 5.12
N VAL A 6 4.75 13.67 6.08
CA VAL A 6 5.23 12.30 5.85
C VAL A 6 4.33 11.57 4.87
N ALA A 7 3.00 11.67 5.04
CA ALA A 7 2.01 11.06 4.15
C ALA A 7 2.18 11.53 2.69
N LYS A 8 2.28 12.84 2.46
CA LYS A 8 2.50 13.41 1.13
C LYS A 8 3.81 12.93 0.51
N ASN A 9 4.89 12.89 1.29
CA ASN A 9 6.18 12.39 0.80
C ASN A 9 6.08 10.92 0.37
N LYS A 10 5.46 10.06 1.19
CA LYS A 10 5.26 8.64 0.87
C LYS A 10 4.42 8.43 -0.38
N LEU A 11 3.33 9.19 -0.54
CA LEU A 11 2.50 9.13 -1.75
C LEU A 11 3.26 9.57 -3.00
N ALA A 12 4.06 10.63 -2.92
CA ALA A 12 4.92 11.06 -4.03
C ALA A 12 6.02 10.03 -4.38
N VAL A 13 6.55 9.32 -3.39
CA VAL A 13 7.47 8.18 -3.61
C VAL A 13 6.75 7.02 -4.31
N CYS A 14 5.52 6.71 -3.90
CA CYS A 14 4.69 5.69 -4.56
C CYS A 14 4.45 6.04 -6.03
N GLU A 15 3.99 7.25 -6.33
CA GLU A 15 3.77 7.69 -7.71
C GLU A 15 5.04 7.58 -8.55
N ARG A 16 6.18 8.08 -8.06
CA ARG A 16 7.44 8.02 -8.80
C ARG A 16 7.92 6.59 -9.09
N ARG A 17 7.59 5.62 -8.23
CA ARG A 17 8.00 4.22 -8.38
C ARG A 17 7.00 3.38 -9.17
N LEU A 18 5.71 3.55 -8.91
CA LEU A 18 4.65 2.76 -9.53
C LEU A 18 4.15 3.36 -10.83
N GLY A 19 4.10 4.69 -10.95
CA GLY A 19 3.63 5.39 -12.15
C GLY A 19 4.29 4.89 -13.44
N PRO A 20 5.63 4.72 -13.50
CA PRO A 20 6.30 4.18 -14.69
C PRO A 20 6.02 2.69 -14.98
N LEU A 21 5.47 1.94 -14.02
CA LEU A 21 5.13 0.51 -14.17
C LEU A 21 3.68 0.31 -14.61
N LEU A 22 2.86 1.36 -14.58
CA LEU A 22 1.46 1.29 -14.96
C LEU A 22 1.30 1.26 -16.48
N GLN A 23 0.47 0.34 -16.96
CA GLN A 23 0.06 0.31 -18.37
C GLN A 23 -0.78 1.54 -18.73
N SER A 24 -0.79 1.88 -20.02
CA SER A 24 -1.66 2.94 -20.53
C SER A 24 -3.13 2.63 -20.20
N GLY A 25 -3.87 3.63 -19.71
CA GLY A 25 -5.25 3.48 -19.27
C GLY A 25 -5.42 2.95 -17.83
N VAL A 26 -4.35 2.55 -17.14
CA VAL A 26 -4.40 2.14 -15.73
C VAL A 26 -4.16 3.34 -14.82
N SER A 27 -5.01 3.50 -13.81
CA SER A 27 -4.85 4.53 -12.78
C SER A 27 -4.88 3.92 -11.39
N ILE A 28 -4.02 4.41 -10.49
CA ILE A 28 -3.98 4.02 -9.09
C ILE A 28 -4.55 5.15 -8.23
N ARG A 29 -5.34 4.78 -7.23
CA ARG A 29 -5.67 5.61 -6.07
C ARG A 29 -4.80 5.16 -4.90
N ALA A 30 -3.82 5.96 -4.52
CA ALA A 30 -2.97 5.71 -3.36
C ALA A 30 -3.50 6.46 -2.14
N LEU A 31 -3.53 5.77 -0.99
CA LEU A 31 -4.05 6.28 0.26
C LEU A 31 -2.95 6.23 1.33
N ALA A 32 -2.76 7.34 2.03
CA ALA A 32 -1.97 7.39 3.24
C ALA A 32 -2.93 7.41 4.43
N LEU A 33 -2.93 6.31 5.16
CA LEU A 33 -3.79 6.08 6.31
C LEU A 33 -2.98 6.25 7.59
N GLY A 34 -3.61 6.86 8.59
CA GLY A 34 -3.09 7.01 9.94
C GLY A 34 -3.83 6.12 10.92
N LYS A 35 -3.29 6.04 12.14
CA LYS A 35 -3.93 5.33 13.25
C LYS A 35 -5.32 5.93 13.52
N GLY A 36 -6.37 5.13 13.38
CA GLY A 36 -7.72 5.51 13.78
C GLY A 36 -7.91 5.45 15.30
N GLY A 37 -9.04 5.96 15.80
CA GLY A 37 -9.33 6.01 17.24
C GLY A 37 -9.36 4.64 17.93
N ALA A 38 -9.65 3.57 17.18
CA ALA A 38 -9.74 2.19 17.67
C ALA A 38 -8.38 1.54 18.05
N GLY A 39 -7.26 2.26 17.94
CA GLY A 39 -6.01 1.84 18.59
C GLY A 39 -5.17 0.79 17.86
N VAL A 40 -5.64 0.23 16.74
CA VAL A 40 -4.92 -0.83 16.01
C VAL A 40 -3.60 -0.31 15.45
N LYS A 41 -2.50 -1.03 15.72
CA LYS A 41 -1.17 -0.70 15.21
C LYS A 41 -1.09 -1.09 13.74
N MET A 42 -0.76 -0.13 12.88
CA MET A 42 -0.48 -0.43 11.47
C MET A 42 0.80 -1.25 11.38
N HIS A 43 0.69 -2.43 10.78
CA HIS A 43 1.81 -3.28 10.41
C HIS A 43 1.74 -3.53 8.91
N ASN A 44 2.84 -3.29 8.19
CA ASN A 44 2.96 -3.51 6.74
C ASN A 44 3.02 -5.01 6.43
N ARG A 45 1.90 -5.72 6.62
CA ARG A 45 1.81 -7.18 6.53
C ARG A 45 1.07 -7.70 5.32
N TYR A 46 0.44 -6.83 4.54
CA TYR A 46 -0.41 -7.30 3.44
C TYR A 46 -0.19 -6.49 2.17
N VAL A 47 -0.24 -7.19 1.04
CA VAL A 47 -0.49 -6.63 -0.28
C VAL A 47 -1.88 -7.11 -0.69
N LEU A 48 -2.83 -6.20 -0.83
CA LEU A 48 -4.21 -6.51 -1.18
C LEU A 48 -4.56 -5.92 -2.54
N THR A 49 -5.31 -6.67 -3.34
CA THR A 49 -5.85 -6.29 -4.66
C THR A 49 -7.33 -6.64 -4.72
N GLU A 50 -8.06 -6.21 -5.75
CA GLU A 50 -9.48 -6.60 -5.88
C GLU A 50 -9.67 -8.12 -6.04
N VAL A 51 -8.68 -8.84 -6.55
CA VAL A 51 -8.76 -10.28 -6.86
C VAL A 51 -8.19 -11.18 -5.77
N GLY A 52 -7.48 -10.63 -4.79
CA GLY A 52 -6.86 -11.42 -3.73
C GLY A 52 -5.82 -10.65 -2.92
N GLY A 53 -5.10 -11.36 -2.05
CA GLY A 53 -4.10 -10.75 -1.20
C GLY A 53 -2.97 -11.68 -0.79
N LEU A 54 -1.84 -11.08 -0.44
CA LEU A 54 -0.65 -11.74 0.09
C LEU A 54 -0.38 -11.22 1.50
N ALA A 55 -0.09 -12.13 2.42
CA ALA A 55 0.50 -11.79 3.72
C ALA A 55 2.02 -11.91 3.67
N VAL A 56 2.67 -10.97 4.35
CA VAL A 56 4.11 -10.81 4.50
C VAL A 56 4.38 -10.89 6.00
N GLN A 57 5.19 -11.88 6.41
CA GLN A 57 5.36 -12.21 7.84
C GLN A 57 6.28 -11.22 8.55
N THR A 58 7.41 -10.91 7.92
CA THR A 58 8.46 -10.07 8.48
C THR A 58 8.23 -8.59 8.17
N GLY A 59 7.52 -8.31 7.08
CA GLY A 59 7.09 -6.99 6.64
C GLY A 59 7.79 -6.52 5.36
N LEU A 60 7.31 -5.42 4.78
CA LEU A 60 7.82 -4.85 3.52
C LEU A 60 8.94 -3.81 3.71
N ASP A 61 9.56 -3.76 4.89
CA ASP A 61 10.56 -2.76 5.22
C ASP A 61 11.90 -3.06 4.55
N GLN A 62 12.73 -2.02 4.36
CA GLN A 62 14.07 -2.21 3.79
C GLN A 62 14.98 -2.86 4.82
N ASN A 63 15.67 -3.91 4.41
CA ASN A 63 16.75 -4.51 5.18
C ASN A 63 17.82 -3.46 5.52
N ALA A 64 18.48 -3.63 6.68
CA ALA A 64 19.70 -2.90 6.97
C ALA A 64 20.75 -3.20 5.87
N ARG A 65 21.51 -2.17 5.45
CA ARG A 65 22.53 -2.32 4.39
C ARG A 65 23.44 -3.51 4.68
N GLY A 66 23.58 -4.40 3.70
CA GLY A 66 24.43 -5.59 3.80
C GLY A 66 23.71 -6.88 4.20
N THR A 67 22.41 -6.83 4.51
CA THR A 67 21.62 -8.04 4.81
C THR A 67 20.65 -8.36 3.67
N ARG A 68 20.72 -9.59 3.15
CA ARG A 68 19.73 -10.15 2.22
C ARG A 68 18.84 -11.10 3.02
N GLN A 69 17.68 -10.60 3.45
CA GLN A 69 16.65 -11.42 4.06
C GLN A 69 15.64 -11.85 3.00
N THR A 70 15.24 -13.11 3.07
CA THR A 70 14.11 -13.68 2.33
C THR A 70 12.91 -13.73 3.27
N ASP A 71 11.70 -13.56 2.75
CA ASP A 71 10.46 -13.68 3.52
C ASP A 71 9.52 -14.64 2.79
N ASP A 72 8.77 -15.43 3.56
CA ASP A 72 7.75 -16.31 3.00
C ASP A 72 6.46 -15.53 2.77
N LEU A 73 5.94 -15.63 1.56
CA LEU A 73 4.68 -14.99 1.18
C LEU A 73 3.55 -16.00 1.28
N THR A 74 2.50 -15.64 2.03
CA THR A 74 1.31 -16.49 2.16
C THR A 74 0.18 -15.90 1.32
N VAL A 75 -0.34 -16.67 0.37
CA VAL A 75 -1.57 -16.31 -0.34
C VAL A 75 -2.75 -16.40 0.62
N LEU A 76 -3.52 -15.31 0.72
CA LEU A 76 -4.70 -15.28 1.58
C LEU A 76 -5.82 -16.13 0.97
N SER A 77 -6.51 -16.87 1.82
CA SER A 77 -7.83 -17.40 1.48
C SER A 77 -8.81 -16.27 1.16
N LYS A 78 -9.91 -16.59 0.48
CA LYS A 78 -10.96 -15.62 0.13
C LYS A 78 -11.52 -14.92 1.36
N GLU A 79 -11.73 -15.66 2.44
CA GLU A 79 -12.30 -15.17 3.70
C GLU A 79 -11.31 -14.23 4.41
N GLN A 80 -10.03 -14.60 4.45
CA GLN A 80 -8.98 -13.74 4.99
C GLN A 80 -8.81 -12.46 4.17
N HIS A 81 -8.83 -12.56 2.84
CA HIS A 81 -8.78 -11.41 1.96
C HIS A 81 -9.97 -10.47 2.20
N ALA A 82 -11.20 -10.98 2.22
CA ALA A 82 -12.39 -10.16 2.46
C ALA A 82 -12.36 -9.44 3.81
N ALA A 83 -11.95 -10.15 4.88
CA ALA A 83 -11.81 -9.57 6.21
C ALA A 83 -10.78 -8.43 6.22
N ARG A 84 -9.56 -8.68 5.69
CA ARG A 84 -8.51 -7.65 5.63
C ARG A 84 -8.90 -6.50 4.70
N TRP A 85 -9.53 -6.77 3.57
CA TRP A 85 -10.02 -5.75 2.65
C TRP A 85 -11.00 -4.81 3.36
N SER A 86 -11.95 -5.33 4.15
CA SER A 86 -12.90 -4.50 4.90
C SER A 86 -12.27 -3.61 5.96
N GLU A 87 -11.11 -4.00 6.51
CA GLU A 87 -10.38 -3.23 7.53
C GLU A 87 -9.52 -2.11 6.93
N PHE A 88 -8.96 -2.36 5.74
CA PHE A 88 -7.96 -1.50 5.09
C PHE A 88 -8.48 -0.75 3.85
N SER A 89 -9.72 -0.98 3.42
CA SER A 89 -10.32 -0.19 2.36
C SER A 89 -10.52 1.26 2.81
N PRO A 90 -10.57 2.23 1.86
CA PRO A 90 -10.89 3.62 2.17
C PRO A 90 -12.19 3.83 2.96
N GLU A 91 -13.13 2.88 2.88
CA GLU A 91 -14.41 2.87 3.60
C GLU A 91 -14.32 2.19 4.98
N GLY A 92 -13.18 1.61 5.32
CA GLY A 92 -12.95 0.90 6.57
C GLY A 92 -12.93 1.82 7.80
N VAL A 93 -13.49 1.32 8.91
CA VAL A 93 -13.66 2.07 10.17
C VAL A 93 -12.41 2.15 11.06
N VAL A 94 -11.35 1.41 10.70
CA VAL A 94 -10.18 1.20 11.58
C VAL A 94 -9.14 2.31 11.44
N HIS A 95 -9.14 3.03 10.32
CA HIS A 95 -8.07 3.96 9.95
C HIS A 95 -8.61 5.35 9.61
N ARG A 96 -7.82 6.39 9.89
CA ARG A 96 -8.13 7.76 9.49
C ARG A 96 -7.39 8.08 8.21
N LEU A 97 -8.10 8.52 7.17
CA LEU A 97 -7.47 9.03 5.96
C LEU A 97 -6.68 10.31 6.26
N ILE A 98 -5.37 10.30 6.02
CA ILE A 98 -4.51 11.50 6.17
C ILE A 98 -4.42 12.22 4.82
N SER A 99 -4.18 11.46 3.75
CA SER A 99 -4.00 12.00 2.41
C SER A 99 -4.33 10.93 1.36
N ASN A 100 -4.75 11.35 0.19
CA ASN A 100 -4.88 10.49 -0.97
C ASN A 100 -4.26 11.17 -2.18
N GLN A 101 -3.88 10.36 -3.17
CA GLN A 101 -3.41 10.82 -4.46
C GLN A 101 -3.87 9.85 -5.53
N ARG A 102 -4.23 10.39 -6.70
CA ARG A 102 -4.47 9.59 -7.90
C ARG A 102 -3.36 9.86 -8.89
N PHE A 103 -2.82 8.80 -9.49
CA PHE A 103 -1.85 8.91 -10.58
C PHE A 103 -2.12 7.81 -11.61
N ALA A 104 -1.75 8.07 -12.86
CA ALA A 104 -1.94 7.17 -13.97
C ALA A 104 -0.59 6.77 -14.57
N GLY A 105 -0.59 5.66 -15.31
CA GLY A 105 0.55 5.34 -16.16
C GLY A 105 0.82 6.47 -17.13
N ALA A 106 2.08 6.87 -17.26
CA ALA A 106 2.46 7.77 -18.33
C ALA A 106 2.05 7.11 -19.66
N PRO A 107 1.45 7.84 -20.61
CA PRO A 107 1.24 7.29 -21.93
C PRO A 107 2.59 6.77 -22.43
N SER A 108 2.61 5.52 -22.88
CA SER A 108 3.79 4.89 -23.43
C SER A 108 4.29 5.72 -24.60
N GLY A 109 5.20 6.66 -24.34
CA GLY A 109 6.07 7.21 -25.35
C GLY A 109 6.81 6.04 -25.95
N ILE A 110 6.63 5.87 -27.26
CA ILE A 110 7.32 4.89 -28.10
C ILE A 110 8.77 4.76 -27.60
N ARG A 111 9.14 3.57 -27.11
CA ARG A 111 10.53 3.22 -26.82
C ARG A 111 11.27 2.97 -28.11
#